data_AF-A0A702DBP1-F1
#
_entry.id   AF-A0A702DBP1-F1
#
_cell.length_a   1.000
_cell.length_b   1.000
_cell.length_c   1.000
_cell.angle_alpha   90.00
_cell.angle_beta   90.00
_cell.angle_gamma   90.00
#
_symmetry.space_group_name_H-M   'P 1'
#
loop_
_entity.id
_entity.type
_entity.pdbx_description
1 polymer ?
#
loop_
_entity_poly.entity_id
_entity_poly.type
_entity_poly.pdbx_seq_one_letter_code
_entity_poly.pdbx_strand_id
1 'polypeptide(L)'
;MKRINIIILTLFFCIGITGCEDKTSVEWYVNHHKEMISKYTECLLAKSWDDVTCQNARSAVNLEADKPDVRNGVIEARRQVMDRAMKGGDL
;
A
#
# COMPACT_ATOMS: atom_id res chain seq x y z
N MET A 1 -4.88 -23.33 -46.07
CA MET A 1 -3.78 -23.36 -45.08
C MET A 1 -4.01 -22.23 -44.09
N LYS A 2 -4.51 -22.54 -42.89
CA LYS A 2 -4.87 -21.55 -41.87
C LYS A 2 -3.60 -21.17 -41.07
N ARG A 3 -3.22 -19.89 -41.09
CA ARG A 3 -2.10 -19.38 -40.28
C ARG A 3 -2.60 -19.16 -38.85
N ILE A 4 -2.16 -20.01 -37.92
CA ILE A 4 -2.44 -19.85 -36.49
C ILE A 4 -1.26 -19.07 -35.91
N ASN A 5 -1.44 -17.77 -35.68
CA ASN A 5 -0.50 -16.96 -34.92
C ASN A 5 -0.69 -17.30 -33.43
N ILE A 6 0.17 -18.15 -32.89
CA ILE A 6 0.26 -18.37 -31.44
C ILE A 6 1.08 -17.22 -30.86
N ILE A 7 0.40 -16.17 -30.40
CA ILE A 7 1.02 -15.13 -29.57
C ILE A 7 1.09 -15.70 -28.15
N ILE A 8 2.20 -16.38 -27.86
CA ILE A 8 2.57 -16.77 -26.50
C ILE A 8 3.01 -15.48 -25.79
N LEU A 9 2.07 -14.80 -25.12
CA LEU A 9 2.39 -13.72 -24.19
C LEU A 9 2.59 -14.34 -22.80
N THR A 10 3.68 -15.09 -22.62
CA THR A 10 4.21 -15.41 -21.30
C THR A 10 4.79 -14.11 -20.72
N LEU A 11 3.94 -13.35 -20.05
CA LEU A 11 4.37 -12.25 -19.19
C LEU A 11 5.13 -12.84 -18.00
N PHE A 12 6.44 -12.94 -18.18
CA PHE A 12 7.49 -12.68 -17.19
C PHE A 12 7.09 -12.94 -15.73
N PHE A 13 7.15 -14.22 -15.34
CA PHE A 13 7.39 -14.57 -13.94
C PHE A 13 8.89 -14.43 -13.70
N CYS A 14 9.34 -13.23 -13.37
CA CYS A 14 10.73 -12.98 -13.01
C CYS A 14 10.82 -12.40 -11.59
N ILE A 15 11.35 -13.24 -10.70
CA ILE A 15 12.23 -12.89 -9.58
C ILE A 15 11.48 -12.30 -8.36
N GLY A 16 11.43 -12.99 -7.22
CA GLY A 16 12.61 -13.08 -6.38
C GLY A 16 12.58 -14.21 -5.34
N ILE A 17 13.74 -14.86 -5.24
CA ILE A 17 14.11 -15.88 -4.27
C ILE A 17 14.71 -15.19 -3.04
N THR A 18 14.06 -14.15 -2.53
CA THR A 18 14.20 -13.78 -1.11
C THR A 18 13.13 -14.59 -0.40
N GLY A 19 13.37 -15.15 0.79
CA GLY A 19 12.36 -15.93 1.51
C GLY A 19 10.99 -15.21 1.49
N CYS A 20 9.89 -15.95 1.63
CA CYS A 20 8.56 -15.38 1.88
C CYS A 20 8.57 -14.64 3.23
N GLU A 21 9.36 -13.59 3.33
CA GLU A 21 9.29 -12.60 4.38
C GLU A 21 7.97 -11.89 4.12
N ASP A 22 7.06 -12.02 5.06
CA ASP A 22 5.74 -11.43 4.96
C ASP A 22 5.88 -9.90 5.06
N LYS A 23 6.04 -9.28 3.89
CA LYS A 23 6.12 -7.81 3.69
C LYS A 23 4.82 -7.07 3.99
N THR A 24 3.82 -7.78 4.52
CA THR A 24 2.51 -7.22 4.88
C THR A 24 2.23 -7.31 6.38
N SER A 25 3.16 -7.85 7.16
CA SER A 25 3.06 -7.94 8.63
C SER A 25 3.23 -6.57 9.32
N VAL A 26 2.73 -6.47 10.56
CA VAL A 26 2.95 -5.27 11.40
C VAL A 26 4.44 -5.02 11.62
N GLU A 27 5.20 -6.07 11.90
CA GLU A 27 6.65 -5.98 12.16
C GLU A 27 7.41 -5.48 10.93
N TRP A 28 7.07 -5.95 9.73
CA TRP A 28 7.65 -5.42 8.50
C TRP A 28 7.42 -3.91 8.42
N TYR A 29 6.19 -3.45 8.63
CA TYR A 29 5.85 -2.03 8.53
C TYR A 29 6.52 -1.15 9.59
N VAL A 30 6.66 -1.64 10.82
CA VAL A 30 7.42 -0.96 11.89
C VAL A 30 8.89 -0.76 11.50
N ASN A 31 9.48 -1.70 10.74
CA ASN A 31 10.85 -1.57 10.26
C ASN A 31 10.98 -0.82 8.93
N HIS A 32 9.85 -0.57 8.23
CA HIS A 32 9.80 0.01 6.89
C HIS A 32 8.76 1.13 6.80
N HIS A 33 8.97 2.22 7.56
CA HIS A 33 7.97 3.29 7.69
C HIS A 33 7.51 3.89 6.35
N LYS A 34 8.37 3.96 5.33
CA LYS A 34 7.99 4.45 4.00
C LYS A 34 6.90 3.57 3.37
N GLU A 35 7.06 2.25 3.44
CA GLU A 35 6.10 1.28 2.93
C GLU A 35 4.83 1.27 3.77
N MET A 36 4.98 1.38 5.09
CA MET A 36 3.87 1.52 6.04
C MET A 36 2.99 2.73 5.70
N ILE A 37 3.58 3.93 5.56
CA ILE A 37 2.84 5.15 5.25
C ILE A 37 2.23 5.08 3.85
N SER A 38 2.95 4.54 2.87
CA SER A 38 2.42 4.33 1.52
C SER A 38 1.17 3.45 1.56
N LYS A 39 1.22 2.30 2.24
CA LYS A 39 0.08 1.39 2.35
C LYS A 39 -1.07 2.00 3.15
N TYR A 40 -0.78 2.65 4.28
CA TYR A 40 -1.78 3.36 5.07
C TYR A 40 -2.54 4.41 4.23
N THR A 41 -1.82 5.17 3.41
CA THR A 41 -2.41 6.20 2.53
C THR A 41 -3.31 5.58 1.47
N GLU A 42 -2.87 4.49 0.84
CA GLU A 42 -3.66 3.71 -0.12
C GLU A 42 -4.99 3.24 0.53
N CYS A 43 -4.89 2.62 1.70
CA CYS A 43 -6.05 2.11 2.43
C CYS A 43 -7.01 3.22 2.87
N LEU A 44 -6.47 4.36 3.28
CA LEU A 44 -7.26 5.54 3.66
C LEU A 44 -8.04 6.11 2.46
N LEU A 45 -7.41 6.19 1.29
CA LEU A 45 -8.05 6.66 0.05
C LEU A 45 -9.08 5.67 -0.51
N ALA A 46 -8.85 4.37 -0.34
CA ALA A 46 -9.72 3.30 -0.82
C ALA A 46 -10.84 2.92 0.16
N LYS A 47 -10.75 3.36 1.43
CA LYS A 47 -11.64 2.95 2.54
C LYS A 47 -11.62 1.43 2.81
N SER A 48 -10.52 0.75 2.52
CA SER A 48 -10.37 -0.72 2.56
C SER A 48 -9.86 -1.24 3.91
N TRP A 49 -10.47 -0.83 5.02
CA TRP A 49 -10.00 -1.18 6.38
C TRP A 49 -10.36 -2.61 6.84
N ASP A 50 -11.13 -3.33 6.04
CA ASP A 50 -11.44 -4.75 6.17
C ASP A 50 -10.30 -5.65 5.69
N ASP A 51 -9.41 -5.15 4.84
CA ASP A 51 -8.22 -5.86 4.38
C ASP A 51 -7.17 -6.01 5.50
N VAL A 52 -6.63 -7.22 5.68
CA VAL A 52 -5.66 -7.53 6.73
C VAL A 52 -4.37 -6.72 6.56
N THR A 53 -3.91 -6.48 5.33
CA THR A 53 -2.72 -5.66 5.08
C THR A 53 -2.96 -4.22 5.51
N CYS A 54 -4.16 -3.68 5.23
CA CYS A 54 -4.56 -2.36 5.70
C CYS A 54 -4.68 -2.27 7.22
N GLN A 55 -5.17 -3.32 7.88
CA GLN A 55 -5.20 -3.41 9.34
C GLN A 55 -3.79 -3.48 9.94
N ASN A 56 -2.87 -4.20 9.31
CA ASN A 56 -1.48 -4.30 9.73
C ASN A 56 -0.76 -2.96 9.59
N ALA A 57 -0.90 -2.29 8.44
CA ALA A 57 -0.34 -0.95 8.24
C ALA A 57 -0.90 0.07 9.23
N ARG A 58 -2.21 0.04 9.52
CA ARG A 58 -2.84 0.91 10.53
C ARG A 58 -2.31 0.63 11.94
N SER A 59 -2.17 -0.64 12.29
CA SER A 59 -1.64 -1.03 13.60
C SER A 59 -0.19 -0.56 13.76
N ALA A 60 0.64 -0.74 12.74
CA ALA A 60 2.02 -0.25 12.73
C ALA A 60 2.09 1.29 12.85
N VAL A 61 1.25 2.03 12.12
CA VAL A 61 1.15 3.49 12.26
C VAL A 61 0.81 3.91 13.69
N ASN A 62 -0.12 3.19 14.34
CA ASN A 62 -0.51 3.50 15.71
C ASN A 62 0.60 3.20 16.72
N LEU A 63 1.37 2.13 16.52
CA LEU A 63 2.51 1.77 17.36
C LEU A 63 3.64 2.80 17.26
N GLU A 64 3.88 3.33 16.06
CA GLU A 64 4.98 4.24 15.76
C GLU A 64 4.57 5.72 15.73
N ALA A 65 3.39 6.05 16.28
CA ALA A 65 2.76 7.37 16.12
C ALA A 65 3.54 8.54 16.76
N ASP A 66 4.41 8.25 17.73
CA ASP A 66 5.27 9.23 18.37
C ASP A 66 6.44 9.67 17.48
N LYS A 67 6.85 8.80 16.55
CA LYS A 67 7.95 9.07 15.63
C LYS A 67 7.63 10.20 14.67
N PRO A 68 8.53 11.20 14.51
CA PRO A 68 8.24 12.38 13.69
C PRO A 68 7.95 12.08 12.22
N ASP A 69 8.65 11.13 11.63
CA ASP A 69 8.47 10.74 10.22
C ASP A 69 7.13 10.05 9.98
N VAL A 70 6.69 9.20 10.90
CA VAL A 70 5.36 8.56 10.87
C VAL A 70 4.26 9.61 11.03
N ARG A 71 4.38 10.50 12.02
CA ARG A 71 3.42 11.59 12.23
C ARG A 71 3.28 12.48 11.01
N ASN A 72 4.40 12.91 10.42
CA ASN A 72 4.40 13.74 9.21
C ASN A 72 3.80 12.98 8.02
N GLY A 73 4.10 11.69 7.87
CA GLY A 73 3.52 10.83 6.85
C GLY A 73 2.00 10.72 6.97
N VAL A 74 1.46 10.55 8.18
CA VAL A 74 0.01 10.49 8.42
C VAL A 74 -0.67 11.83 8.12
N ILE A 75 -0.04 12.95 8.48
CA ILE A 75 -0.57 14.30 8.16
C ILE A 75 -0.68 14.45 6.64
N GLU A 76 0.37 14.09 5.91
CA GLU A 76 0.39 14.16 4.44
C GLU A 76 -0.65 13.22 3.81
N ALA A 77 -0.79 11.99 4.31
CA ALA A 77 -1.80 11.04 3.86
C ALA A 77 -3.23 11.61 3.97
N ARG A 78 -3.54 12.26 5.11
CA ARG A 78 -4.84 12.90 5.33
C ARG A 78 -5.05 14.11 4.42
N ARG A 79 -3.99 14.91 4.20
CA ARG A 79 -4.03 16.03 3.26
C ARG A 79 -4.40 15.56 1.85
N GLN A 80 -3.84 14.44 1.39
CA GLN A 80 -4.19 13.88 0.08
C GLN A 80 -5.65 13.46 -0.04
N VAL A 81 -6.26 12.93 1.02
CA VAL A 81 -7.70 12.61 1.06
C VAL A 81 -8.53 13.89 0.92
N MET A 82 -8.17 14.94 1.66
CA MET A 82 -8.86 16.23 1.57
C MET A 82 -8.72 16.84 0.17
N ASP A 83 -7.51 16.85 -0.39
CA ASP A 83 -7.26 17.33 -1.75
C ASP A 83 -8.11 16.56 -2.78
N ARG A 84 -8.23 15.23 -2.62
CA ARG A 84 -9.07 14.39 -3.50
C ARG A 84 -10.56 14.71 -3.34
N ALA A 85 -11.02 14.90 -2.10
CA ALA A 85 -12.41 15.26 -1.83
C ALA A 85 -12.76 16.65 -2.41
N MET A 86 -11.86 17.62 -2.30
CA MET A 86 -12.07 18.97 -2.85
C MET A 86 -12.02 19.00 -4.38
N LYS A 87 -11.22 18.13 -5.01
CA LYS A 87 -11.13 18.01 -6.47
C LYS A 87 -12.24 17.17 -7.11
N GLY A 88 -12.97 16.38 -6.31
CA GLY A 88 -13.92 15.39 -6.78
C GLY A 88 -15.25 15.44 -6.04
N GLY A 89 -15.79 16.65 -5.79
CA GLY A 89 -17.14 16.83 -5.26
C GLY A 89 -18.21 16.38 -6.26
N ASP A 90 -18.36 15.07 -6.40
CA ASP A 90 -19.54 14.34 -6.88
C ASP A 90 -19.41 12.89 -6.35
N LEU A 91 -20.02 12.65 -5.19
CA LEU A 91 -20.39 11.31 -4.70
C LEU A 91 -21.91 11.27 -4.59
#